data_AF-A0A925BEJ8-F1
#
_entry.id   AF-A0A925BEJ8-F1
#
_cell.length_a   1.000
_cell.length_b   1.000
_cell.length_c   1.000
_cell.angle_alpha   90.00
_cell.angle_beta   90.00
_cell.angle_gamma   90.00
#
_symmetry.space_group_name_H-M   'P 1'
#
loop_
_entity.id
_entity.type
_entity.pdbx_description
1 polymer ?
#
loop_
_entity_poly.entity_id
_entity_poly.type
_entity_poly.pdbx_seq_one_letter_code
_entity_poly.pdbx_strand_id
1 'polypeptide(L)'
;AGFVPFALTSYREPSAAPLPEAVRTLYVTEHSAGYGLREAVLDFPRTITQRDIPIIGSMFPDSCRRANFYAEPDLKMRCTDAPGLPFIEAALAEQGEVYVLVETPPIIGLDVTTVEGASVEFLGASPRPGETDESAAVKLWLLTINR
;
A
#
# COMPACT_ATOMS: atom_id res chain seq x y z
N ALA A 1 -23.40 -9.44 25.55
CA ALA A 1 -22.49 -8.27 25.62
C ALA A 1 -21.10 -8.54 24.97
N GLY A 2 -20.99 -9.42 23.96
CA GLY A 2 -19.70 -9.84 23.39
C GLY A 2 -19.35 -9.29 21.99
N PHE A 3 -20.28 -8.59 21.32
CA PHE A 3 -20.05 -8.06 19.96
C PHE A 3 -19.29 -6.73 19.94
N VAL A 4 -19.46 -5.89 20.96
CA VAL A 4 -18.81 -4.57 21.05
C VAL A 4 -17.29 -4.67 21.25
N PRO A 5 -16.76 -5.55 22.12
CA PRO A 5 -15.31 -5.72 22.25
C PRO A 5 -14.68 -6.27 20.96
N PHE A 6 -15.34 -7.25 20.32
CA PHE A 6 -14.86 -7.82 19.06
C PHE A 6 -14.76 -6.77 17.96
N ALA A 7 -15.82 -5.99 17.73
CA ALA A 7 -15.80 -4.94 16.70
C ALA A 7 -14.74 -3.87 16.96
N LEU A 8 -14.55 -3.48 18.23
CA LEU A 8 -13.56 -2.47 18.61
C LEU A 8 -12.11 -2.98 18.50
N THR A 9 -11.84 -4.21 18.94
CA THR A 9 -10.52 -4.86 18.80
C THR A 9 -10.20 -5.13 17.34
N SER A 10 -11.14 -5.65 16.54
CA SER A 10 -10.96 -5.83 15.10
C SER A 10 -10.70 -4.51 14.35
N TYR A 11 -11.18 -3.38 14.88
CA TYR A 11 -10.94 -2.06 14.30
C TYR A 11 -9.60 -1.45 14.72
N ARG A 12 -9.12 -1.67 15.96
CA ARG A 12 -7.89 -1.06 16.47
C ARG A 12 -6.66 -1.96 16.35
N GLU A 13 -6.82 -3.24 16.65
CA GLU A 13 -5.76 -4.25 16.65
C GLU A 13 -6.29 -5.52 15.95
N PRO A 14 -6.39 -5.51 14.62
CA PRO A 14 -6.98 -6.61 13.86
C PRO A 14 -6.26 -7.95 14.09
N SER A 15 -4.96 -7.91 14.40
CA SER A 15 -4.10 -9.04 14.73
C SER A 15 -4.40 -9.69 16.09
N ALA A 16 -5.01 -8.93 17.01
CA ALA A 16 -5.39 -9.37 18.36
C ALA A 16 -6.87 -9.80 18.46
N ALA A 17 -7.62 -9.74 17.35
CA ALA A 17 -9.00 -10.20 17.33
C ALA A 17 -9.06 -11.69 17.70
N PRO A 18 -9.98 -12.12 18.59
CA PRO A 18 -10.15 -13.51 18.98
C PRO A 18 -10.85 -14.28 17.85
N LEU A 19 -10.12 -14.46 16.74
CA LEU A 19 -10.53 -15.25 15.59
C LEU A 19 -9.91 -16.65 15.69
N PRO A 20 -10.61 -17.70 15.24
CA PRO A 20 -9.98 -19.00 15.00
C PRO A 20 -8.74 -18.81 14.13
N GLU A 21 -7.64 -19.52 14.44
CA GLU A 21 -6.34 -19.31 13.81
C GLU A 21 -6.39 -19.31 12.28
N ALA A 22 -7.15 -20.23 11.68
CA ALA A 22 -7.37 -20.29 10.23
C ALA A 22 -8.05 -19.02 9.66
N VAL A 23 -9.00 -18.43 10.39
CA VAL A 23 -9.68 -17.19 9.99
C VAL A 23 -8.78 -15.97 10.20
N ARG A 24 -7.94 -16.00 11.24
CA ARG A 24 -6.93 -14.96 11.48
C ARG A 24 -5.89 -14.94 10.36
N THR A 25 -5.39 -16.11 9.96
CA THR A 25 -4.51 -16.25 8.80
C THR A 25 -5.19 -15.71 7.54
N LEU A 26 -6.42 -16.13 7.23
CA LEU A 26 -7.16 -15.60 6.08
C LEU A 26 -7.32 -14.06 6.10
N TYR A 27 -7.65 -13.48 7.26
CA TYR A 27 -7.92 -12.05 7.41
C TYR A 27 -6.64 -11.18 7.45
N VAL A 28 -5.54 -11.71 7.96
CA VAL A 28 -4.28 -11.00 8.17
C VAL A 28 -3.28 -11.25 7.03
N THR A 29 -3.23 -12.46 6.49
CA THR A 29 -2.22 -12.89 5.51
C THR A 29 -2.78 -13.11 4.10
N GLU A 30 -4.03 -13.59 3.94
CA GLU A 30 -4.56 -13.97 2.61
C GLU A 30 -5.46 -12.93 1.94
N HIS A 31 -6.08 -12.02 2.69
CA HIS A 31 -6.68 -10.84 2.08
C HIS A 31 -5.59 -9.80 1.81
N SER A 32 -5.13 -9.78 0.57
CA SER A 32 -4.29 -8.73 -0.04
C SER A 32 -4.73 -7.30 0.36
N ALA A 33 -6.04 -7.08 0.43
CA ALA A 33 -6.66 -5.84 0.88
C ALA A 33 -6.64 -5.58 2.43
N GLY A 34 -5.86 -6.36 3.19
CA GLY A 34 -5.85 -6.41 4.66
C GLY A 34 -4.79 -5.53 5.33
N TYR A 35 -4.56 -5.80 6.63
CA TYR A 35 -3.74 -5.05 7.60
C TYR A 35 -2.58 -4.24 6.98
N GLY A 36 -1.70 -4.87 6.19
CA GLY A 36 -0.53 -4.21 5.61
C GLY A 36 -0.84 -2.96 4.76
N LEU A 37 -1.88 -2.98 3.93
CA LEU A 37 -2.26 -1.80 3.14
C LEU A 37 -2.83 -0.68 4.01
N ARG A 38 -3.64 -1.03 5.02
CA ARG A 38 -4.17 -0.06 5.97
C ARG A 38 -3.03 0.60 6.76
N GLU A 39 -2.10 -0.20 7.29
CA GLU A 39 -0.97 0.35 8.04
C GLU A 39 -0.09 1.23 7.13
N ALA A 40 0.09 0.84 5.86
CA ALA A 40 0.81 1.66 4.88
C ALA A 40 0.19 3.05 4.70
N VAL A 41 -1.11 3.14 4.38
CA VAL A 41 -1.77 4.45 4.20
C VAL A 41 -1.87 5.26 5.50
N LEU A 42 -1.98 4.62 6.66
CA LEU A 42 -1.94 5.31 7.95
C LEU A 42 -0.56 5.90 8.25
N ASP A 43 0.51 5.35 7.67
CA ASP A 43 1.87 5.85 7.81
C ASP A 43 2.25 6.93 6.79
N PHE A 44 1.45 7.12 5.72
CA PHE A 44 1.70 8.13 4.68
C PHE A 44 1.99 9.53 5.23
N PRO A 45 1.27 10.08 6.24
CA PRO A 45 1.55 11.42 6.74
C PRO A 45 2.97 11.59 7.31
N ARG A 46 3.63 10.49 7.68
CA ARG A 46 4.99 10.46 8.21
C ARG A 46 6.04 10.22 7.12
N THR A 47 5.72 9.41 6.12
CA THR A 47 6.66 9.01 5.04
C THR A 47 6.59 9.91 3.81
N ILE A 48 5.40 10.41 3.45
CA ILE A 48 5.18 11.29 2.29
C ILE A 48 5.28 12.75 2.74
N THR A 49 6.41 13.37 2.43
CA THR A 49 6.72 14.74 2.83
C THR A 49 6.21 15.78 1.82
N GLN A 50 6.11 15.43 0.54
CA GLN A 50 5.63 16.28 -0.55
C GLN A 50 4.23 15.84 -0.98
N ARG A 51 3.21 16.59 -0.57
CA ARG A 51 1.80 16.19 -0.73
C ARG A 51 1.21 16.50 -2.12
N ASP A 52 1.94 17.25 -2.95
CA ASP A 52 1.57 17.60 -4.32
C ASP A 52 1.98 16.54 -5.35
N ILE A 53 2.90 15.63 -4.99
CA ILE A 53 3.31 14.52 -5.84
C ILE A 53 2.22 13.43 -5.86
N PRO A 54 1.85 12.91 -7.04
CA PRO A 54 0.86 11.87 -7.16
C PRO A 54 1.33 10.58 -6.49
N ILE A 55 0.39 9.89 -5.83
CA ILE A 55 0.59 8.56 -5.28
C ILE A 55 -0.20 7.57 -6.12
N ILE A 56 0.44 6.55 -6.67
CA ILE A 56 -0.20 5.53 -7.51
C ILE A 56 -0.18 4.19 -6.78
N GLY A 57 -1.36 3.57 -6.66
CA GLY A 57 -1.47 2.22 -6.14
C GLY A 57 -1.18 1.19 -7.24
N SER A 58 -0.03 0.53 -7.17
CA SER A 58 0.32 -0.60 -8.02
C SER A 58 -0.17 -1.90 -7.36
N MET A 59 -1.47 -2.11 -7.45
CA MET A 59 -2.22 -3.21 -6.81
C MET A 59 -3.59 -3.34 -7.48
N PHE A 60 -4.41 -4.31 -7.08
CA PHE A 60 -5.78 -4.39 -7.59
C PHE A 60 -6.58 -3.10 -7.28
N PRO A 61 -7.45 -2.63 -8.21
CA PRO A 61 -8.26 -1.44 -7.98
C PRO A 61 -9.11 -1.50 -6.71
N ASP A 62 -9.61 -2.68 -6.36
CA ASP A 62 -10.41 -2.87 -5.14
C ASP A 62 -9.57 -2.68 -3.87
N SER A 63 -8.37 -3.27 -3.81
CA SER A 63 -7.42 -3.08 -2.72
C SER A 63 -7.09 -1.61 -2.52
N CYS A 64 -6.79 -0.89 -3.62
CA CYS A 64 -6.50 0.54 -3.56
C CYS A 64 -7.68 1.36 -3.03
N ARG A 65 -8.91 1.10 -3.51
CA ARG A 65 -10.11 1.81 -3.03
C ARG A 65 -10.34 1.60 -1.54
N ARG A 66 -10.13 0.37 -1.06
CA ARG A 66 -10.24 0.03 0.36
C ARG A 66 -9.16 0.70 1.20
N ALA A 67 -7.93 0.76 0.71
CA ALA A 67 -6.84 1.49 1.38
C ALA A 67 -7.15 3.00 1.47
N ASN A 68 -7.62 3.61 0.38
CA ASN A 68 -8.01 5.02 0.34
C ASN A 68 -9.16 5.43 1.28
N PHE A 69 -9.91 4.46 1.83
CA PHE A 69 -10.87 4.74 2.90
C PHE A 69 -10.18 5.23 4.18
N TYR A 70 -8.94 4.79 4.43
CA TYR A 70 -8.15 5.12 5.62
C TYR A 70 -7.16 6.27 5.39
N ALA A 71 -6.85 6.61 4.14
CA ALA A 71 -5.91 7.67 3.80
C ALA A 71 -6.46 9.07 4.10
N GLU A 72 -5.58 10.01 4.48
CA GLU A 72 -5.90 11.43 4.54
C GLU A 72 -6.37 11.94 3.15
N PRO A 73 -7.27 12.93 3.07
CA PRO A 73 -7.85 13.37 1.80
C PRO A 73 -6.83 13.76 0.73
N ASP A 74 -5.72 14.36 1.13
CA ASP A 74 -4.61 14.82 0.28
C ASP A 74 -3.51 13.77 0.06
N LEU A 75 -3.64 12.59 0.68
CA LEU A 75 -2.72 11.45 0.52
C LEU A 75 -3.42 10.24 -0.11
N LYS A 76 -4.56 10.47 -0.76
CA LYS A 76 -5.27 9.41 -1.49
C LYS A 76 -4.51 9.00 -2.73
N MET A 77 -4.35 7.70 -2.88
CA MET A 77 -3.76 7.11 -4.07
C MET A 77 -4.71 7.24 -5.26
N ARG A 78 -4.14 7.39 -6.45
CA ARG A 78 -4.84 7.10 -7.69
C ARG A 78 -4.95 5.58 -7.83
N CYS A 79 -6.19 5.09 -7.84
CA CYS A 79 -6.46 3.68 -8.08
C CYS A 79 -6.55 3.41 -9.58
N THR A 80 -5.66 2.57 -10.08
CA THR A 80 -5.54 2.17 -11.47
C THR A 80 -5.59 0.66 -11.60
N ASP A 81 -5.73 0.15 -12.82
CA ASP A 81 -5.52 -1.27 -13.06
C ASP A 81 -4.04 -1.60 -12.90
N ALA A 82 -3.76 -2.71 -12.21
CA ALA A 82 -2.40 -3.19 -12.02
C ALA A 82 -1.78 -3.67 -13.36
N PRO A 83 -0.48 -3.46 -13.58
CA PRO A 83 0.51 -2.89 -12.65
C PRO A 83 0.55 -1.35 -12.60
N GLY A 84 -0.32 -0.67 -13.35
CA GLY A 84 -0.44 0.80 -13.31
C GLY A 84 0.65 1.57 -14.06
N LEU A 85 1.53 0.87 -14.81
CA LEU A 85 2.69 1.46 -15.49
C LEU A 85 2.36 2.70 -16.35
N PRO A 86 1.32 2.72 -17.20
CA PRO A 86 1.02 3.90 -18.02
C PRO A 86 0.72 5.16 -17.19
N PHE A 87 0.18 5.00 -15.98
CA PHE A 87 -0.10 6.12 -15.09
C PHE A 87 1.16 6.59 -14.35
N ILE A 88 2.07 5.67 -14.02
CA ILE A 88 3.37 5.96 -13.42
C ILE A 88 4.23 6.74 -14.41
N GLU A 89 4.34 6.25 -15.65
CA GLU A 89 5.06 6.93 -16.73
C GLU A 89 4.47 8.31 -17.03
N ALA A 90 3.14 8.44 -17.07
CA ALA A 90 2.49 9.74 -17.25
C ALA A 90 2.79 10.72 -16.11
N ALA A 91 2.74 10.25 -14.86
CA ALA A 91 3.06 11.08 -13.69
C ALA A 91 4.54 11.54 -13.70
N LEU A 92 5.46 10.63 -14.02
CA LEU A 92 6.88 10.96 -14.20
C LEU A 92 7.07 11.96 -15.34
N ALA A 93 6.42 11.75 -16.48
CA ALA A 93 6.51 12.65 -17.61
C ALA A 93 5.95 14.05 -17.32
N GLU A 94 4.94 14.17 -16.45
CA GLU A 94 4.29 15.45 -16.09
C GLU A 94 5.04 16.19 -14.98
N GLN A 95 5.33 15.51 -13.86
CA GLN A 95 5.87 16.15 -12.65
C GLN A 95 7.35 15.86 -12.38
N GLY A 96 7.91 14.83 -13.03
CA GLY A 96 9.28 14.37 -12.79
C GLY A 96 9.37 13.36 -11.63
N GLU A 97 8.33 13.23 -10.81
CA GLU A 97 8.35 12.42 -9.59
C GLU A 97 6.97 11.76 -9.36
N VAL A 98 6.95 10.57 -8.74
CA VAL A 98 5.72 9.85 -8.37
C VAL A 98 5.97 8.90 -7.21
N TYR A 99 5.06 8.87 -6.24
CA TYR A 99 5.04 7.83 -5.22
C TYR A 99 4.29 6.59 -5.72
N VAL A 100 4.82 5.40 -5.48
CA VAL A 100 4.21 4.14 -5.88
C VAL A 100 4.09 3.21 -4.68
N LEU A 101 2.86 2.91 -4.27
CA LEU A 101 2.60 1.86 -3.28
C LEU A 101 2.35 0.54 -4.01
N VAL A 102 3.25 -0.41 -3.84
CA VAL A 102 3.23 -1.71 -4.52
C VAL A 102 2.72 -2.79 -3.58
N GLU A 103 1.86 -3.68 -4.08
CA GLU A 103 1.50 -4.94 -3.43
C GLU A 103 2.06 -6.15 -4.21
N THR A 104 2.95 -6.94 -3.59
CA THR A 104 3.82 -7.92 -4.25
C THR A 104 3.66 -9.35 -3.69
N PRO A 105 2.45 -9.93 -3.61
CA PRO A 105 2.23 -11.25 -4.27
C PRO A 105 0.77 -11.60 -4.66
N PRO A 106 0.53 -12.54 -5.60
CA PRO A 106 1.55 -13.29 -6.34
C PRO A 106 2.06 -12.63 -7.63
N ILE A 107 1.30 -11.84 -8.42
CA ILE A 107 1.83 -11.18 -9.65
C ILE A 107 0.96 -9.97 -10.07
N ILE A 108 0.97 -8.86 -9.33
CA ILE A 108 0.08 -7.73 -9.65
C ILE A 108 0.82 -6.40 -9.57
N GLY A 109 1.51 -6.16 -8.46
CA GLY A 109 2.33 -4.95 -8.31
C GLY A 109 3.45 -4.89 -9.35
N LEU A 110 3.74 -3.68 -9.81
CA LEU A 110 4.85 -3.36 -10.69
C LEU A 110 6.17 -3.62 -9.97
N ASP A 111 7.12 -4.24 -10.66
CA ASP A 111 8.52 -4.14 -10.27
C ASP A 111 9.04 -2.74 -10.66
N VAL A 112 9.07 -1.83 -9.69
CA VAL A 112 9.48 -0.43 -9.90
C VAL A 112 10.92 -0.29 -10.40
N THR A 113 11.77 -1.30 -10.19
CA THR A 113 13.15 -1.29 -10.67
C THR A 113 13.26 -1.46 -12.19
N THR A 114 12.17 -1.84 -12.85
CA THR A 114 12.08 -2.03 -14.30
C THR A 114 11.61 -0.78 -15.05
N VAL A 115 11.27 0.31 -14.35
CA VAL A 115 10.83 1.56 -14.98
C VAL A 115 12.04 2.27 -15.59
N GLU A 116 12.09 2.32 -16.92
CA GLU A 116 13.24 2.89 -17.65
C GLU A 116 13.41 4.38 -17.36
N GLY A 117 14.67 4.79 -17.13
CA GLY A 117 15.04 6.18 -16.91
C GLY A 117 14.68 6.74 -15.52
N ALA A 118 13.98 5.98 -14.68
CA ALA A 118 13.65 6.36 -13.32
C ALA A 118 14.76 5.98 -12.34
N SER A 119 15.08 6.90 -11.43
CA SER A 119 15.74 6.59 -10.16
C SER A 119 14.68 6.13 -9.16
N VAL A 120 15.01 5.12 -8.36
CA VAL A 120 14.07 4.50 -7.41
C VAL A 120 14.60 4.66 -5.99
N GLU A 121 13.79 5.22 -5.10
CA GLU A 121 14.05 5.34 -3.67
C GLU A 121 13.03 4.50 -2.89
N PHE A 122 13.53 3.65 -1.99
CA PHE A 122 12.69 2.88 -1.06
C PHE A 122 12.35 3.74 0.15
N LEU A 123 11.06 3.93 0.42
CA LEU A 123 10.59 4.78 1.53
C LEU A 123 10.12 3.99 2.73
N GLY A 124 9.67 2.76 2.53
CA GLY A 124 9.23 1.91 3.62
C GLY A 124 8.48 0.66 3.20
N ALA A 125 8.42 -0.28 4.13
CA ALA A 125 7.63 -1.49 4.03
C ALA A 125 6.53 -1.47 5.10
N SER A 126 5.43 -2.16 4.83
CA SER A 126 4.34 -2.36 5.78
C SER A 126 4.13 -3.85 6.00
N PRO A 127 4.97 -4.50 6.82
CA PRO A 127 4.90 -5.93 7.05
C PRO A 127 3.59 -6.32 7.74
N ARG A 128 2.99 -7.40 7.25
CA ARG A 128 1.91 -8.08 7.95
C ARG A 128 2.49 -8.83 9.17
N PRO A 129 1.68 -9.18 10.19
CA PRO A 129 2.12 -10.05 11.27
C PRO A 129 2.79 -11.33 10.75
N GLY A 130 4.06 -11.51 11.10
CA GLY A 130 4.89 -12.63 10.64
C GLY A 130 5.80 -12.31 9.44
N GLU A 131 5.63 -11.15 8.79
CA GLU A 131 6.54 -10.61 7.78
C GLU A 131 7.64 -9.75 8.42
N THR A 132 8.73 -9.58 7.68
CA THR A 132 9.79 -8.58 7.91
C THR A 132 9.67 -7.50 6.85
N ASP A 133 10.40 -6.38 6.98
CA ASP A 133 10.42 -5.34 5.95
C ASP A 133 10.86 -5.87 4.57
N GLU A 134 11.77 -6.85 4.58
CA GLU A 134 12.28 -7.50 3.37
C GLU A 134 11.21 -8.36 2.69
N SER A 135 10.46 -9.13 3.49
CA SER A 135 9.40 -10.02 3.00
C SER A 135 8.03 -9.36 2.91
N ALA A 136 7.91 -8.09 3.30
CA ALA A 136 6.66 -7.36 3.31
C ALA A 136 6.03 -7.35 1.92
N ALA A 137 4.75 -7.72 1.87
CA ALA A 137 3.97 -7.68 0.64
C ALA A 137 3.70 -6.24 0.17
N VAL A 138 3.71 -5.27 1.07
CA VAL A 138 3.36 -3.87 0.76
C VAL A 138 4.58 -2.98 0.94
N LYS A 139 4.98 -2.28 -0.11
CA LYS A 139 6.18 -1.44 -0.15
C LYS A 139 5.90 -0.12 -0.83
N LEU A 140 6.39 0.97 -0.24
CA LEU A 140 6.28 2.34 -0.77
C LEU A 140 7.61 2.77 -1.37
N TRP A 141 7.53 3.36 -2.56
CA TRP A 141 8.67 3.84 -3.33
C TRP A 141 8.42 5.26 -3.83
N LEU A 142 9.50 6.02 -4.01
CA LEU A 142 9.52 7.24 -4.81
C LEU A 142 10.30 6.97 -6.08
N LEU A 143 9.70 7.29 -7.23
CA LEU A 143 10.35 7.24 -8.52
C LEU A 143 10.57 8.67 -8.99
N THR A 144 11.76 8.96 -9.52
CA THR A 144 12.11 10.28 -10.05
C THR A 144 12.82 10.16 -11.40
N ILE A 145 12.61 11.11 -12.29
CA ILE A 145 13.39 11.23 -13.54
C ILE A 145 14.17 12.55 -13.52
N ASN A 146 15.47 12.48 -13.82
CA ASN A 146 16.28 13.69 -13.98
C ASN A 146 15.93 14.33 -15.33
N ARG A 147 15.37 15.55 -15.28
CA ARG A 147 15.14 16.38 -16.47
C ARG A 147 16.36 17.22 -16.82
#